data_AF-A0A382WGG6-F1
#
_entry.id   AF-A0A382WGG6-F1
#
_cell.length_a   1.000
_cell.length_b   1.000
_cell.length_c   1.000
_cell.angle_alpha   90.00
_cell.angle_beta   90.00
_cell.angle_gamma   90.00
#
_symmetry.space_group_name_H-M   'P 1'
#
loop_
_entity.id
_entity.type
_entity.pdbx_description
1 polymer ?
#
loop_
_entity_poly.entity_id
_entity_poly.type
_entity_poly.pdbx_seq_one_letter_code
_entity_poly.pdbx_strand_id
1 'polypeptide(L)'
;KNLILSEAASLILPFHREMDEIREDAAGKAKIGTTRRGIGPAYEDKVGRRSIRVMDLVSEKNLDHRLETVLMHHNAIRKGLGKEIYQKDKLKEDLLKIAPEILKFSQPVWKKIDEFKFQKKKILFEGAQGILLDVDHGTYPFVTSSNTVAASAATGSGCGPNSINYVLGITKAYTTRVGEGPFPTELNDEIGKLLGSRGKEFGTVTSRKRRCGWFDGVLVRQSVKISGIDGIALTKLDVLDELEEIKICVAYKLNGKQIDYLPATDIDQFQVEPIYE
;
A
#
# COMPACT_ATOMS: atom_id res chain seq x y z
N LYS A 1 14.19 -17.71 -18.21
CA LYS A 1 14.04 -16.47 -17.40
C LYS A 1 12.62 -16.45 -16.85
N ASN A 2 12.42 -16.20 -15.55
CA ASN A 2 11.12 -16.42 -14.88
C ASN A 2 10.36 -15.11 -14.56
N LEU A 3 11.00 -13.95 -14.70
CA LEU A 3 10.38 -12.65 -14.48
C LEU A 3 9.66 -12.16 -15.74
N ILE A 4 8.44 -11.67 -15.54
CA ILE A 4 7.62 -11.00 -16.56
C ILE A 4 7.13 -9.68 -15.97
N LEU A 5 7.36 -8.58 -16.69
CA LEU A 5 6.94 -7.25 -16.30
C LEU A 5 5.77 -6.80 -17.18
N SER A 6 4.72 -6.26 -16.58
CA SER A 6 3.60 -5.70 -17.35
C SER A 6 4.05 -4.46 -18.12
N GLU A 7 3.85 -4.48 -19.42
CA GLU A 7 4.09 -3.32 -20.29
C GLU A 7 3.23 -2.10 -19.91
N ALA A 8 2.09 -2.33 -19.25
CA ALA A 8 1.19 -1.27 -18.79
C ALA A 8 1.53 -0.73 -17.38
N ALA A 9 2.57 -1.26 -16.71
CA ALA A 9 2.97 -0.79 -15.40
C ALA A 9 3.47 0.66 -15.47
N SER A 10 3.03 1.49 -14.51
CA SER A 10 3.48 2.88 -14.39
C SER A 10 4.88 2.93 -13.80
N LEU A 11 5.72 3.83 -14.31
CA LEU A 11 7.07 4.07 -13.82
C LEU A 11 7.02 5.09 -12.67
N ILE A 12 7.76 4.80 -11.61
CA ILE A 12 8.08 5.78 -10.58
C ILE A 12 9.32 6.53 -11.04
N LEU A 13 9.20 7.85 -11.22
CA LEU A 13 10.25 8.73 -11.70
C LEU A 13 10.84 9.55 -10.54
N PRO A 14 12.05 10.11 -10.70
CA PRO A 14 12.73 10.85 -9.62
C PRO A 14 11.89 11.97 -9.00
N PHE A 15 11.15 12.73 -9.82
CA PHE A 15 10.27 13.79 -9.34
C PHE A 15 9.09 13.29 -8.49
N HIS A 16 8.62 12.05 -8.67
CA HIS A 16 7.59 11.48 -7.79
C HIS A 16 8.12 11.31 -6.37
N ARG A 17 9.36 10.80 -6.25
CA ARG A 17 10.01 10.62 -4.95
C ARG A 17 10.21 11.96 -4.25
N GLU A 18 10.73 12.95 -4.96
CA GLU A 18 10.92 14.28 -4.39
C GLU A 18 9.59 14.94 -4.00
N MET A 19 8.53 14.77 -4.79
CA MET A 19 7.21 15.32 -4.46
C MET A 19 6.62 14.69 -3.20
N ASP A 20 6.79 13.37 -3.03
CA ASP A 20 6.39 12.64 -1.83
C ASP A 20 7.15 13.14 -0.59
N GLU A 21 8.47 13.31 -0.70
CA GLU A 21 9.32 13.88 0.35
C GLU A 21 8.90 15.31 0.72
N ILE A 22 8.68 16.18 -0.27
CA ILE A 22 8.27 17.58 -0.05
C ILE A 22 6.91 17.66 0.66
N ARG A 23 5.93 16.87 0.21
CA ARG A 23 4.58 16.88 0.81
C ARG A 23 4.61 16.38 2.24
N GLU A 24 5.35 15.30 2.52
CA GLU A 24 5.52 14.81 3.88
C GLU A 24 6.22 15.83 4.78
N ASP A 25 7.26 16.50 4.30
CA ASP A 25 7.97 17.50 5.09
C ASP A 25 7.10 18.75 5.37
N ALA A 26 6.28 19.16 4.39
CA ALA A 26 5.35 20.28 4.53
C ALA A 26 4.13 19.97 5.42
N ALA A 27 3.70 18.71 5.51
CA ALA A 27 2.51 18.31 6.25
C ALA A 27 2.62 18.46 7.77
N GLY A 28 3.83 18.64 8.33
CA GLY A 28 4.02 18.92 9.75
C GLY A 28 3.43 17.83 10.67
N LYS A 29 2.35 18.16 11.40
CA LYS A 29 1.62 17.21 12.25
C LYS A 29 0.62 16.33 11.49
N ALA A 30 0.23 16.72 10.27
CA ALA A 30 -0.70 16.00 9.42
C ALA A 30 0.00 15.01 8.47
N LYS A 31 1.21 14.55 8.84
CA LYS A 31 1.98 13.58 8.07
C LYS A 31 1.22 12.26 7.96
N ILE A 32 1.30 11.64 6.79
CA ILE A 32 0.78 10.28 6.60
C ILE A 32 1.83 9.27 7.12
N GLY A 33 3.12 9.60 6.99
CA GLY A 33 4.21 8.69 7.29
C GLY A 33 4.50 7.78 6.11
N THR A 34 4.60 8.34 4.90
CA THR A 34 4.82 7.57 3.68
C THR A 34 6.21 6.92 3.67
N THR A 35 6.42 5.98 2.75
CA THR A 35 7.74 5.36 2.56
C THR A 35 8.75 6.28 1.86
N ARG A 36 8.33 7.49 1.44
CA ARG A 36 9.14 8.45 0.68
C ARG A 36 9.73 7.85 -0.59
N ARG A 37 8.93 7.02 -1.28
CA ARG A 37 9.32 6.32 -2.51
C ARG A 37 8.59 6.86 -3.74
N GLY A 38 7.70 7.85 -3.59
CA GLY A 38 6.95 8.41 -4.71
C GLY A 38 5.72 7.61 -5.11
N ILE A 39 5.21 6.75 -4.20
CA ILE A 39 4.02 5.91 -4.49
C ILE A 39 2.80 6.79 -4.75
N GLY A 40 2.48 7.71 -3.84
CA GLY A 40 1.31 8.59 -3.98
C GLY A 40 1.35 9.41 -5.27
N PRO A 41 2.39 10.22 -5.50
CA PRO A 41 2.51 11.00 -6.73
C PRO A 41 2.47 10.16 -8.02
N ALA A 42 3.03 8.94 -8.02
CA ALA A 42 2.95 8.06 -9.19
C ALA A 42 1.52 7.56 -9.45
N TYR A 43 0.75 7.24 -8.41
CA TYR A 43 -0.66 6.86 -8.55
C TYR A 43 -1.54 8.06 -8.94
N GLU A 44 -1.25 9.26 -8.44
CA GLU A 44 -1.90 10.50 -8.92
C GLU A 44 -1.68 10.71 -10.42
N ASP A 45 -0.47 10.46 -10.91
CA ASP A 45 -0.15 10.56 -12.33
C ASP A 45 -0.84 9.46 -13.15
N LYS A 46 -0.98 8.25 -12.60
CA LYS A 46 -1.76 7.16 -13.21
C LYS A 46 -3.22 7.55 -13.38
N VAL A 47 -3.87 8.03 -12.31
CA VAL A 47 -5.28 8.46 -12.32
C VAL A 47 -5.46 9.72 -13.16
N GLY A 48 -4.51 10.64 -13.09
CA GLY A 48 -4.43 11.85 -13.91
C GLY A 48 -4.10 11.60 -15.38
N ARG A 49 -3.91 10.33 -15.79
CA ARG A 49 -3.62 9.90 -17.17
C ARG A 49 -2.35 10.52 -17.77
N ARG A 50 -1.35 10.81 -16.93
CA ARG A 50 -0.05 11.40 -17.30
C ARG A 50 1.15 10.53 -16.91
N SER A 51 0.93 9.36 -16.32
CA SER A 51 1.99 8.40 -16.00
C SER A 51 2.76 7.99 -17.26
N ILE A 52 4.09 7.96 -17.16
CA ILE A 52 4.92 7.20 -18.10
C ILE A 52 4.85 5.72 -17.71
N ARG A 53 4.64 4.84 -18.69
CA ARG A 53 4.51 3.39 -18.49
C ARG A 53 5.67 2.64 -19.16
N VAL A 54 5.86 1.37 -18.81
CA VAL A 54 6.92 0.52 -19.38
C VAL A 54 6.86 0.51 -20.92
N MET A 55 5.67 0.41 -21.51
CA MET A 55 5.46 0.44 -22.96
C MET A 55 5.95 1.74 -23.62
N ASP A 56 5.99 2.86 -22.89
CA ASP A 56 6.45 4.14 -23.44
C ASP A 56 7.97 4.13 -23.66
N LEU A 57 8.72 3.25 -22.99
CA LEU A 57 10.17 3.10 -23.17
C LEU A 57 10.56 2.46 -24.52
N VAL A 58 9.62 1.85 -25.24
CA VAL A 58 9.88 1.17 -26.53
C VAL A 58 10.15 2.17 -27.66
N SER A 59 9.56 3.37 -27.57
CA SER A 59 9.65 4.37 -28.63
C SER A 59 10.13 5.69 -28.05
N GLU A 60 11.30 6.15 -28.51
CA GLU A 60 11.83 7.46 -28.12
C GLU A 60 10.83 8.59 -28.39
N LYS A 61 10.14 8.55 -29.55
CA LYS A 61 9.14 9.56 -29.91
C LYS A 61 7.96 9.57 -28.94
N ASN A 62 7.47 8.40 -28.53
CA ASN A 62 6.37 8.31 -27.56
C ASN A 62 6.86 8.80 -26.17
N LEU A 63 8.04 8.34 -25.74
CA LEU A 63 8.65 8.77 -24.49
C LEU A 63 8.81 10.30 -24.43
N ASP A 64 9.26 10.93 -25.52
CA ASP A 64 9.44 12.38 -25.60
C ASP A 64 8.13 13.14 -25.35
N HIS A 65 7.04 12.72 -26.00
CA HIS A 65 5.70 13.29 -25.82
C HIS A 65 5.13 13.08 -24.41
N ARG A 66 5.34 11.88 -23.84
CA ARG A 66 4.94 11.57 -22.45
C ARG A 66 5.71 12.42 -21.44
N LEU A 67 7.01 12.58 -21.64
CA LEU A 67 7.86 13.43 -20.80
C LEU A 67 7.44 14.90 -20.86
N GLU A 68 7.12 15.42 -22.05
CA GLU A 68 6.60 16.79 -22.20
C GLU A 68 5.33 17.00 -21.36
N THR A 69 4.38 16.08 -21.45
CA THR A 69 3.10 16.16 -20.73
C THR A 69 3.29 16.11 -19.21
N VAL A 70 4.05 15.13 -18.71
CA VAL A 70 4.22 14.93 -17.26
C VAL A 70 5.09 16.05 -16.64
N LEU A 71 6.12 16.51 -17.35
CA LEU A 71 6.98 17.58 -16.88
C LEU A 71 6.30 18.95 -16.93
N MET A 72 5.36 19.18 -17.85
CA MET A 72 4.53 20.40 -17.82
C MET A 72 3.80 20.54 -16.47
N HIS A 73 3.24 19.46 -15.96
CA HIS A 73 2.57 19.43 -14.66
C HIS A 73 3.56 19.57 -13.49
N HIS A 74 4.56 18.69 -13.41
CA HIS A 74 5.47 18.66 -12.26
C HIS A 74 6.39 19.87 -12.21
N ASN A 75 6.92 20.37 -13.33
CA ASN A 75 7.77 21.56 -13.33
C ASN A 75 7.01 22.83 -12.96
N ALA A 76 5.71 22.93 -13.25
CA ALA A 76 4.90 24.05 -12.77
C ALA A 76 4.80 24.06 -11.23
N ILE A 77 4.51 22.91 -10.62
CA ILE A 77 4.46 22.76 -9.16
C ILE A 77 5.83 23.06 -8.55
N ARG A 78 6.90 22.50 -9.11
CA ARG A 78 8.28 22.69 -8.62
C ARG A 78 8.71 24.15 -8.66
N LYS A 79 8.38 24.88 -9.74
CA LYS A 79 8.61 26.33 -9.83
C LYS A 79 7.90 27.07 -8.70
N GLY A 80 6.62 26.75 -8.45
CA GLY A 80 5.85 27.33 -7.34
C GLY A 80 6.44 27.05 -5.96
N LEU A 81 7.15 25.93 -5.80
CA LEU A 81 7.84 25.53 -4.57
C LEU A 81 9.30 26.01 -4.50
N GLY A 82 9.77 26.80 -5.47
CA GLY A 82 11.17 27.27 -5.52
C GLY A 82 12.19 26.14 -5.71
N LYS A 83 11.80 25.02 -6.33
CA LYS A 83 12.67 23.86 -6.62
C LYS A 83 13.18 23.89 -8.05
N GLU A 84 14.36 23.32 -8.28
CA GLU A 84 14.91 23.13 -9.62
C GLU A 84 13.99 22.28 -10.49
N ILE A 85 13.80 22.70 -11.74
CA ILE A 85 12.99 21.97 -12.71
C ILE A 85 13.76 20.80 -13.31
N TYR A 86 13.03 19.74 -13.68
CA TYR A 86 13.59 18.63 -14.43
C TYR A 86 13.72 19.02 -15.91
N GLN A 87 14.91 18.79 -16.48
CA GLN A 87 15.17 18.98 -17.90
C GLN A 87 14.74 17.74 -18.69
N LYS A 88 13.88 17.94 -19.71
CA LYS A 88 13.28 16.85 -20.49
C LYS A 88 14.34 15.94 -21.11
N ASP A 89 15.31 16.53 -21.80
CA ASP A 89 16.29 15.77 -22.59
C ASP A 89 17.20 14.92 -21.71
N LYS A 90 17.62 15.46 -20.56
CA LYS A 90 18.40 14.70 -19.57
C LYS A 90 17.61 13.51 -19.02
N LEU A 91 16.36 13.72 -18.62
CA LEU A 91 15.52 12.64 -18.09
C LEU A 91 15.21 11.59 -19.17
N LYS A 92 15.01 12.01 -20.42
CA LYS A 92 14.85 11.10 -21.56
C LYS A 92 16.09 10.23 -21.75
N GLU A 93 17.27 10.83 -21.76
CA GLU A 93 18.54 10.12 -21.89
C GLU A 93 18.72 9.07 -20.78
N ASP A 94 18.44 9.45 -19.53
CA ASP A 94 18.54 8.54 -18.37
C ASP A 94 17.55 7.37 -18.46
N LEU A 95 16.33 7.61 -18.93
CA LEU A 95 15.32 6.55 -19.14
C LEU A 95 15.70 5.61 -20.29
N LEU A 96 16.23 6.14 -21.39
CA LEU A 96 16.68 5.33 -22.53
C LEU A 96 17.89 4.46 -22.17
N LYS A 97 18.78 4.92 -21.28
CA LYS A 97 19.91 4.12 -20.78
C LYS A 97 19.45 2.84 -20.07
N ILE A 98 18.37 2.92 -19.28
CA ILE A 98 17.84 1.77 -18.52
C ILE A 98 16.78 0.96 -19.29
N ALA A 99 16.22 1.49 -20.37
CA ALA A 99 15.14 0.87 -21.13
C ALA A 99 15.46 -0.57 -21.60
N PRO A 100 16.64 -0.89 -22.19
CA PRO A 100 16.93 -2.26 -22.63
C PRO A 100 16.88 -3.31 -21.50
N GLU A 101 17.32 -2.91 -20.30
CA GLU A 101 17.33 -3.77 -19.12
C GLU A 101 15.93 -4.06 -18.56
N ILE A 102 14.99 -3.12 -18.75
CA ILE A 102 13.59 -3.27 -18.37
C ILE A 102 12.82 -4.04 -19.44
N LEU A 103 12.97 -3.63 -20.71
CA LEU A 103 12.19 -4.13 -21.83
C LEU A 103 12.42 -5.63 -22.10
N LYS A 104 13.58 -6.18 -21.73
CA LYS A 104 13.85 -7.63 -21.82
C LYS A 104 12.88 -8.50 -20.98
N PHE A 105 12.16 -7.91 -20.03
CA PHE A 105 11.13 -8.58 -19.22
C PHE A 105 9.70 -8.17 -19.59
N SER A 106 9.53 -7.11 -20.38
CA SER A 106 8.23 -6.53 -20.69
C SER A 106 7.42 -7.45 -21.61
N GLN A 107 6.25 -7.91 -21.14
CA GLN A 107 5.33 -8.74 -21.92
C GLN A 107 3.88 -8.45 -21.52
N PRO A 108 2.87 -8.81 -22.34
CA PRO A 108 1.47 -8.74 -21.96
C PRO A 108 1.14 -9.74 -20.84
N VAL A 109 1.23 -9.30 -19.59
CA VAL A 109 1.00 -10.14 -18.39
C VAL A 109 -0.38 -10.78 -18.38
N TRP A 110 -1.43 -10.04 -18.78
CA TRP A 110 -2.80 -10.56 -18.84
C TRP A 110 -2.90 -11.82 -19.72
N LYS A 111 -2.22 -11.80 -20.87
CA LYS A 111 -2.18 -12.92 -21.82
C LYS A 111 -1.45 -14.11 -21.21
N LYS A 112 -0.33 -13.85 -20.51
CA LYS A 112 0.43 -14.93 -19.86
C LYS A 112 -0.35 -15.61 -18.75
N ILE A 113 -1.08 -14.83 -17.96
CA ILE A 113 -1.99 -15.35 -16.94
C ILE A 113 -3.06 -16.22 -17.60
N ASP A 114 -3.67 -15.78 -18.70
CA ASP A 114 -4.67 -16.57 -19.42
C ASP A 114 -4.10 -17.89 -19.99
N GLU A 115 -2.91 -17.85 -20.58
CA GLU A 115 -2.18 -19.06 -21.00
C GLU A 115 -1.96 -20.04 -19.84
N PHE A 116 -1.56 -19.54 -18.67
CA PHE A 116 -1.37 -20.37 -17.47
C PHE A 116 -2.68 -20.94 -16.95
N LYS A 117 -3.79 -20.20 -17.03
CA LYS A 117 -5.12 -20.70 -16.70
C LYS A 117 -5.55 -21.82 -17.64
N PHE A 118 -5.36 -21.66 -18.95
CA PHE A 118 -5.65 -22.70 -19.94
C PHE A 118 -4.84 -23.98 -19.69
N GLN A 119 -3.58 -23.81 -19.27
CA GLN A 119 -2.69 -24.92 -18.87
C GLN A 119 -3.01 -25.49 -17.47
N LYS A 120 -4.07 -25.02 -16.80
CA LYS A 120 -4.46 -25.42 -15.43
C LYS A 120 -3.33 -25.26 -14.40
N LYS A 121 -2.46 -24.26 -14.59
CA LYS A 121 -1.41 -23.96 -13.62
C LYS A 121 -2.00 -23.26 -12.41
N LYS A 122 -1.38 -23.49 -11.24
CA LYS A 122 -1.67 -22.73 -10.03
C LYS A 122 -1.08 -21.33 -10.16
N ILE A 123 -1.91 -20.32 -9.93
CA ILE A 123 -1.50 -18.91 -9.93
C ILE A 123 -1.75 -18.39 -8.52
N LEU A 124 -0.70 -17.83 -7.91
CA LEU A 124 -0.77 -17.18 -6.60
C LEU A 124 -0.61 -15.68 -6.81
N PHE A 125 -1.59 -14.92 -6.33
CA PHE A 125 -1.48 -13.46 -6.25
C PHE A 125 -0.94 -13.08 -4.88
N GLU A 126 0.18 -12.39 -4.86
CA GLU A 126 0.78 -11.87 -3.64
C GLU A 126 0.28 -10.44 -3.40
N GLY A 127 -0.44 -10.24 -2.30
CA GLY A 127 -0.98 -8.93 -1.91
C GLY A 127 0.07 -8.07 -1.22
N ALA A 128 0.02 -6.77 -1.52
CA ALA A 128 0.64 -5.72 -0.71
C ALA A 128 -0.28 -4.49 -0.75
N GLN A 129 -0.45 -3.71 0.32
CA GLN A 129 -0.07 -3.93 1.70
C GLN A 129 -1.19 -4.72 2.44
N GLY A 130 -1.65 -4.26 3.60
CA GLY A 130 -2.81 -4.84 4.30
C GLY A 130 -4.09 -4.05 4.04
N ILE A 131 -5.25 -4.68 4.23
CA ILE A 131 -6.59 -4.14 3.89
C ILE A 131 -6.87 -2.78 4.56
N LEU A 132 -6.40 -2.58 5.79
CA LEU A 132 -6.59 -1.31 6.50
C LEU A 132 -5.72 -0.15 5.96
N LEU A 133 -4.86 -0.43 4.99
CA LEU A 133 -4.12 0.57 4.22
C LEU A 133 -4.68 0.74 2.80
N ASP A 134 -5.79 0.08 2.45
CA ASP A 134 -6.48 0.30 1.19
C ASP A 134 -6.95 1.76 1.05
N VAL A 135 -6.81 2.33 -0.15
CA VAL A 135 -7.18 3.75 -0.39
C VAL A 135 -8.67 4.03 -0.18
N ASP A 136 -9.54 3.04 -0.42
CA ASP A 136 -11.00 3.18 -0.32
C ASP A 136 -11.54 2.59 0.99
N HIS A 137 -10.89 1.53 1.50
CA HIS A 137 -11.42 0.73 2.61
C HIS A 137 -10.57 0.77 3.90
N GLY A 138 -9.46 1.50 3.88
CA GLY A 138 -8.57 1.66 5.03
C GLY A 138 -8.90 2.84 5.92
N THR A 139 -7.96 3.19 6.81
CA THR A 139 -8.07 4.37 7.71
C THR A 139 -7.72 5.67 6.98
N TYR A 140 -8.48 6.03 5.94
CA TYR A 140 -8.21 7.24 5.14
C TYR A 140 -8.16 8.50 6.03
N PRO A 141 -7.20 9.42 5.84
CA PRO A 141 -6.19 9.50 4.77
C PRO A 141 -4.89 8.72 5.04
N PHE A 142 -4.79 8.00 6.16
CA PHE A 142 -3.59 7.27 6.58
C PHE A 142 -3.48 5.89 5.93
N VAL A 143 -3.42 5.88 4.61
CA VAL A 143 -3.49 4.69 3.74
C VAL A 143 -2.43 4.77 2.63
N THR A 144 -2.26 3.68 1.87
CA THR A 144 -1.53 3.76 0.60
C THR A 144 -2.44 4.35 -0.49
N SER A 145 -1.87 4.68 -1.64
CA SER A 145 -2.62 5.21 -2.80
C SER A 145 -3.12 4.12 -3.75
N SER A 146 -3.15 2.86 -3.31
CA SER A 146 -3.57 1.71 -4.10
C SER A 146 -4.58 0.85 -3.36
N ASN A 147 -5.33 0.05 -4.10
CA ASN A 147 -6.17 -0.97 -3.50
C ASN A 147 -5.35 -2.20 -3.09
N THR A 148 -5.57 -2.66 -1.87
CA THR A 148 -4.93 -3.82 -1.23
C THR A 148 -5.90 -4.98 -1.02
N VAL A 149 -7.21 -4.76 -1.21
CA VAL A 149 -8.23 -5.82 -1.21
C VAL A 149 -8.01 -6.83 -2.33
N ALA A 150 -8.49 -8.07 -2.14
CA ALA A 150 -8.26 -9.19 -3.06
C ALA A 150 -8.71 -8.89 -4.52
N ALA A 151 -9.80 -8.13 -4.70
CA ALA A 151 -10.28 -7.71 -6.02
C ALA A 151 -9.21 -6.96 -6.85
N SER A 152 -8.25 -6.32 -6.19
CA SER A 152 -7.12 -5.62 -6.82
C SER A 152 -6.25 -6.57 -7.65
N ALA A 153 -6.20 -7.88 -7.32
CA ALA A 153 -5.50 -8.87 -8.14
C ALA A 153 -6.05 -8.89 -9.57
N ALA A 154 -7.39 -8.85 -9.72
CA ALA A 154 -8.05 -8.85 -11.01
C ALA A 154 -7.70 -7.60 -11.83
N THR A 155 -7.99 -6.42 -11.27
CA THR A 155 -7.76 -5.14 -11.95
C THR A 155 -6.28 -4.85 -12.16
N GLY A 156 -5.41 -5.33 -11.27
CA GLY A 156 -3.96 -5.09 -11.31
C GLY A 156 -3.22 -5.99 -12.29
N SER A 157 -3.69 -7.22 -12.51
CA SER A 157 -3.04 -8.18 -13.42
C SER A 157 -3.73 -8.35 -14.77
N GLY A 158 -4.94 -7.78 -14.93
CA GLY A 158 -5.74 -7.92 -16.15
C GLY A 158 -6.45 -9.26 -16.27
N CYS A 159 -6.84 -9.88 -15.15
CA CYS A 159 -7.69 -11.07 -15.16
C CYS A 159 -9.12 -10.72 -14.74
N GLY A 160 -10.09 -11.53 -15.16
CA GLY A 160 -11.49 -11.35 -14.74
C GLY A 160 -11.67 -11.69 -13.26
N PRO A 161 -12.67 -11.10 -12.56
CA PRO A 161 -12.91 -11.34 -11.14
C PRO A 161 -13.18 -12.81 -10.82
N ASN A 162 -13.74 -13.57 -11.77
CA ASN A 162 -13.93 -15.02 -11.69
C ASN A 162 -12.61 -15.84 -11.66
N SER A 163 -11.45 -15.19 -11.79
CA SER A 163 -10.12 -15.82 -11.68
C SER A 163 -9.63 -15.93 -10.25
N ILE A 164 -10.27 -15.22 -9.30
CA ILE A 164 -9.93 -15.28 -7.88
C ILE A 164 -10.84 -16.34 -7.25
N ASN A 165 -10.27 -17.50 -6.94
CA ASN A 165 -11.04 -18.66 -6.46
C ASN A 165 -10.97 -18.85 -4.94
N TYR A 166 -9.89 -18.40 -4.31
CA TYR A 166 -9.68 -18.52 -2.87
C TYR A 166 -8.85 -17.34 -2.38
N VAL A 167 -9.31 -16.67 -1.32
CA VAL A 167 -8.64 -15.55 -0.68
C VAL A 167 -8.20 -15.96 0.72
N LEU A 168 -6.89 -16.10 0.90
CA LEU A 168 -6.28 -16.32 2.22
C LEU A 168 -5.94 -14.97 2.86
N GLY A 169 -6.64 -14.62 3.94
CA GLY A 169 -6.31 -13.50 4.79
C GLY A 169 -5.13 -13.84 5.69
N ILE A 170 -4.13 -12.96 5.76
CA ILE A 170 -3.00 -13.12 6.67
C ILE A 170 -3.14 -12.05 7.75
N THR A 171 -3.24 -12.49 9.01
CA THR A 171 -3.27 -11.58 10.15
C THR A 171 -2.30 -12.03 11.23
N LYS A 172 -1.79 -11.08 12.00
CA LYS A 172 -1.00 -11.38 13.20
C LYS A 172 -1.93 -11.63 14.38
N ALA A 173 -1.44 -12.32 15.39
CA ALA A 173 -2.14 -12.54 16.66
C ALA A 173 -2.27 -11.27 17.53
N TYR A 174 -1.69 -10.16 17.08
CA TYR A 174 -1.78 -8.83 17.65
C TYR A 174 -1.66 -7.82 16.50
N THR A 175 -1.94 -6.54 16.72
CA THR A 175 -1.96 -5.54 15.65
C THR A 175 -0.71 -4.69 15.66
N THR A 176 -0.28 -4.23 14.49
CA THR A 176 0.90 -3.37 14.34
C THR A 176 0.69 -2.31 13.28
N ARG A 177 1.21 -1.09 13.50
CA ARG A 177 1.15 0.02 12.54
C ARG A 177 2.51 0.72 12.42
N VAL A 178 2.96 0.97 11.20
CA VAL A 178 4.27 1.63 10.94
C VAL A 178 4.15 3.16 10.95
N GLY A 179 3.11 3.67 10.28
CA GLY A 179 2.88 5.12 10.09
C GLY A 179 1.93 5.73 11.11
N GLU A 180 1.55 6.98 10.84
CA GLU A 180 0.56 7.71 11.63
C GLU A 180 -0.85 7.18 11.36
N GLY A 181 -1.83 7.70 12.10
CA GLY A 181 -3.25 7.41 11.93
C GLY A 181 -3.88 6.67 13.10
N PRO A 182 -5.20 6.46 13.05
CA PRO A 182 -5.94 5.85 14.14
C PRO A 182 -5.52 4.40 14.33
N PHE A 183 -5.48 4.01 15.60
CA PHE A 183 -5.10 2.67 16.03
C PHE A 183 -5.84 2.35 17.35
N PRO A 184 -7.11 1.88 17.26
CA PRO A 184 -7.97 1.76 18.43
C PRO A 184 -7.37 0.90 19.56
N THR A 185 -6.67 -0.18 19.21
CA THR A 185 -6.10 -1.13 20.17
C THR A 185 -4.63 -0.86 20.52
N GLU A 186 -4.09 0.32 20.19
CA GLU A 186 -2.70 0.68 20.46
C GLU A 186 -2.37 0.63 21.96
N LEU A 187 -1.19 0.07 22.27
CA LEU A 187 -0.66 -0.03 23.62
C LEU A 187 0.59 0.84 23.79
N ASN A 188 0.53 1.72 24.78
CA ASN A 188 1.64 2.61 25.17
C ASN A 188 2.33 2.16 26.47
N ASP A 189 2.02 0.96 26.95
CA ASP A 189 2.51 0.37 28.18
C ASP A 189 3.64 -0.67 27.94
N GLU A 190 3.99 -1.43 28.99
CA GLU A 190 5.00 -2.47 28.91
C GLU A 190 4.59 -3.65 28.02
N ILE A 191 3.29 -3.96 27.91
CA ILE A 191 2.79 -5.00 27.02
C ILE A 191 3.02 -4.59 25.56
N GLY A 192 2.69 -3.36 25.19
CA GLY A 192 2.98 -2.82 23.86
C GLY A 192 4.48 -2.88 23.51
N LYS A 193 5.35 -2.61 24.48
CA LYS A 193 6.81 -2.74 24.31
C LYS A 193 7.25 -4.19 24.15
N LEU A 194 6.70 -5.12 24.92
CA LEU A 194 7.00 -6.55 24.87
C LEU A 194 6.57 -7.16 23.52
N LEU A 195 5.37 -6.84 23.04
CA LEU A 195 4.90 -7.23 21.71
C LEU A 195 5.85 -6.72 20.63
N GLY A 196 6.29 -5.46 20.74
CA GLY A 196 7.23 -4.87 19.78
C GLY A 196 8.61 -5.54 19.76
N SER A 197 9.16 -5.88 20.94
CA SER A 197 10.49 -6.50 21.04
C SER A 197 10.47 -7.97 20.59
N ARG A 198 9.58 -8.79 21.15
CA ARG A 198 9.43 -10.22 20.78
C ARG A 198 9.01 -10.39 19.32
N GLY A 199 8.11 -9.54 18.86
CA GLY A 199 7.65 -9.50 17.48
C GLY A 199 8.70 -9.04 16.47
N LYS A 200 9.82 -8.46 16.93
CA LYS A 200 10.83 -7.78 16.10
C LYS A 200 10.18 -6.71 15.20
N GLU A 201 9.28 -5.91 15.78
CA GLU A 201 8.45 -4.95 15.06
C GLU A 201 9.18 -3.63 14.80
N PHE A 202 10.26 -3.74 14.02
CA PHE A 202 11.11 -2.64 13.58
C PHE A 202 11.20 -2.62 12.06
N GLY A 203 11.28 -1.43 11.48
CA GLY A 203 11.54 -1.28 10.04
C GLY A 203 12.86 -1.92 9.65
N THR A 204 12.87 -2.80 8.65
CA THR A 204 14.09 -3.51 8.20
C THR A 204 15.14 -2.58 7.59
N VAL A 205 14.72 -1.44 7.04
CA VAL A 205 15.60 -0.44 6.42
C VAL A 205 15.76 0.80 7.29
N THR A 206 14.69 1.26 7.93
CA THR A 206 14.67 2.54 8.66
C THR A 206 14.87 2.37 10.16
N SER A 207 14.84 1.15 10.69
CA SER A 207 14.82 0.84 12.12
C SER A 207 13.70 1.52 12.92
N ARG A 208 12.71 2.13 12.24
CA ARG A 208 11.58 2.79 12.89
C ARG A 208 10.76 1.77 13.67
N LYS A 209 10.55 2.03 14.96
CA LYS A 209 9.69 1.21 15.83
C LYS A 209 8.25 1.27 15.32
N ARG A 210 7.60 0.12 15.19
CA ARG A 210 6.17 0.05 14.88
C ARG A 210 5.36 0.21 16.16
N ARG A 211 4.20 0.82 16.03
CA ARG A 211 3.16 0.85 17.06
C ARG A 211 2.58 -0.55 17.18
N CYS A 212 2.32 -1.01 18.39
CA CYS A 212 1.79 -2.35 18.67
C CYS A 212 0.51 -2.23 19.49
N GLY A 213 -0.40 -3.18 19.31
CA GLY A 213 -1.68 -3.20 19.98
C GLY A 213 -2.26 -4.61 20.06
N TRP A 214 -3.32 -4.76 20.84
CA TRP A 214 -4.05 -6.03 20.94
C TRP A 214 -4.68 -6.46 19.62
N PHE A 215 -5.05 -7.74 19.51
CA PHE A 215 -5.79 -8.23 18.35
C PHE A 215 -7.12 -7.48 18.23
N ASP A 216 -7.44 -7.04 17.02
CA ASP A 216 -8.66 -6.29 16.74
C ASP A 216 -9.63 -7.13 15.91
N GLY A 217 -10.56 -7.78 16.62
CA GLY A 217 -11.57 -8.64 16.01
C GLY A 217 -12.60 -7.85 15.20
N VAL A 218 -12.82 -6.57 15.49
CA VAL A 218 -13.71 -5.69 14.71
C VAL A 218 -13.09 -5.45 13.34
N LEU A 219 -11.83 -5.02 13.30
CA LEU A 219 -11.12 -4.75 12.04
C LEU A 219 -10.94 -6.01 11.19
N VAL A 220 -10.62 -7.15 11.82
CA VAL A 220 -10.48 -8.42 11.10
C VAL A 220 -11.82 -8.85 10.50
N ARG A 221 -12.92 -8.79 11.25
CA ARG A 221 -14.26 -9.13 10.74
C ARG A 221 -14.68 -8.23 9.58
N GLN A 222 -14.41 -6.93 9.68
CA GLN A 222 -14.66 -5.98 8.60
C GLN A 222 -13.81 -6.29 7.37
N SER A 223 -12.52 -6.58 7.56
CA SER A 223 -11.59 -6.94 6.47
C SER A 223 -12.00 -8.24 5.76
N VAL A 224 -12.48 -9.24 6.51
CA VAL A 224 -13.02 -10.49 5.96
C VAL A 224 -14.17 -10.24 5.00
N LYS A 225 -15.13 -9.38 5.40
CA LYS A 225 -16.28 -9.04 4.56
C LYS A 225 -15.87 -8.26 3.31
N ILE A 226 -15.04 -7.22 3.47
CA ILE A 226 -14.66 -6.32 2.38
C ILE A 226 -13.83 -7.04 1.32
N SER A 227 -12.87 -7.86 1.74
CA SER A 227 -11.94 -8.52 0.82
C SER A 227 -12.39 -9.92 0.39
N GLY A 228 -13.56 -10.40 0.85
CA GLY A 228 -14.08 -11.72 0.53
C GLY A 228 -13.13 -12.85 0.96
N ILE A 229 -12.65 -12.80 2.22
CA ILE A 229 -11.67 -13.75 2.74
C ILE A 229 -12.34 -15.10 3.04
N ASP A 230 -11.81 -16.18 2.46
CA ASP A 230 -12.30 -17.55 2.64
C ASP A 230 -11.65 -18.27 3.83
N GLY A 231 -10.43 -17.88 4.19
CA GLY A 231 -9.70 -18.45 5.33
C GLY A 231 -8.65 -17.51 5.88
N ILE A 232 -8.25 -17.74 7.14
CA ILE A 232 -7.27 -16.89 7.83
C ILE A 232 -6.05 -17.72 8.22
N ALA A 233 -4.87 -17.21 7.87
CA ALA A 233 -3.61 -17.61 8.46
C ALA A 233 -3.30 -16.66 9.63
N LEU A 234 -3.46 -17.14 10.86
CA LEU A 234 -3.09 -16.43 12.09
C LEU A 234 -1.61 -16.64 12.38
N THR A 235 -0.84 -15.56 12.42
CA THR A 235 0.63 -15.59 12.50
C THR A 235 1.15 -14.96 13.79
N LYS A 236 2.40 -15.26 14.15
CA LYS A 236 3.09 -14.69 15.32
C LYS A 236 2.39 -14.97 16.67
N LEU A 237 1.83 -16.16 16.82
CA LEU A 237 1.23 -16.61 18.09
C LEU A 237 2.27 -16.72 19.21
N ASP A 238 3.49 -17.15 18.88
CA ASP A 238 4.66 -17.29 19.76
C ASP A 238 5.06 -15.99 20.49
N VAL A 239 4.64 -14.85 19.96
CA VAL A 239 4.87 -13.54 20.58
C VAL A 239 4.06 -13.39 21.87
N LEU A 240 2.93 -14.08 21.98
CA LEU A 240 1.99 -13.97 23.11
C LEU A 240 2.33 -14.93 24.28
N ASP A 241 3.28 -15.85 24.11
CA ASP A 241 3.58 -16.93 25.08
C ASP A 241 3.95 -16.46 26.50
N GLU A 242 4.46 -15.23 26.64
CA GLU A 242 4.89 -14.67 27.94
C GLU A 242 3.84 -13.78 28.60
N LEU A 243 2.64 -13.68 28.01
CA LEU A 243 1.56 -12.86 28.55
C LEU A 243 0.67 -13.69 29.47
N GLU A 244 0.43 -13.18 30.68
CA GLU A 244 -0.51 -13.78 31.64
C GLU A 244 -1.97 -13.66 31.16
N GLU A 245 -2.28 -12.57 30.45
CA GLU A 245 -3.59 -12.26 29.92
C GLU A 245 -3.46 -11.79 28.46
N ILE A 246 -4.34 -12.29 27.58
CA ILE A 246 -4.44 -11.87 26.19
C ILE A 246 -5.80 -11.21 26.01
N LYS A 247 -5.80 -9.95 25.57
CA LYS A 247 -7.04 -9.21 25.29
C LYS A 247 -7.36 -9.21 23.82
N ILE A 248 -8.64 -9.37 23.50
CA ILE A 248 -9.16 -9.28 22.14
C ILE A 248 -10.20 -8.17 22.08
N CYS A 249 -10.01 -7.21 21.17
CA CYS A 249 -11.03 -6.19 20.94
C CYS A 249 -12.20 -6.79 20.16
N VAL A 250 -13.38 -6.83 20.78
CA VAL A 250 -14.60 -7.45 20.23
C VAL A 250 -15.62 -6.44 19.72
N ALA A 251 -15.55 -5.20 20.22
CA ALA A 251 -16.41 -4.09 19.85
C ALA A 251 -15.70 -2.75 20.13
N TYR A 252 -16.27 -1.66 19.66
CA TYR A 252 -15.86 -0.31 20.05
C TYR A 252 -16.97 0.42 20.78
N LYS A 253 -16.59 1.41 21.58
CA LYS A 253 -17.48 2.44 22.11
C LYS A 253 -17.17 3.77 21.43
N LEU A 254 -18.21 4.42 20.90
CA LEU A 254 -18.14 5.75 20.29
C LEU A 254 -19.31 6.59 20.80
N ASN A 255 -19.03 7.73 21.42
CA ASN A 255 -20.07 8.62 21.98
C ASN A 255 -21.07 7.90 22.89
N GLY A 256 -20.55 7.00 23.74
CA GLY A 256 -21.37 6.20 24.67
C GLY A 256 -22.12 5.02 24.04
N LYS A 257 -22.07 4.84 22.72
CA LYS A 257 -22.73 3.74 22.00
C LYS A 257 -21.73 2.66 21.62
N GLN A 258 -22.14 1.41 21.76
CA GLN A 258 -21.36 0.28 21.26
C GLN A 258 -21.58 0.12 19.75
N ILE A 259 -20.48 -0.10 19.01
CA ILE A 259 -20.46 -0.38 17.57
C ILE A 259 -19.54 -1.57 17.28
N ASP A 260 -19.79 -2.27 16.18
CA ASP A 260 -19.06 -3.47 15.75
C ASP A 260 -18.37 -3.30 14.38
N TYR A 261 -18.11 -2.05 14.01
CA TYR A 261 -17.43 -1.64 12.78
C TYR A 261 -16.53 -0.44 13.05
N LEU A 262 -15.50 -0.26 12.22
CA LEU A 262 -14.69 0.96 12.23
C LEU A 262 -15.45 2.08 11.49
N PRO A 263 -15.70 3.25 12.12
CA PRO A 263 -16.40 4.35 11.47
C PRO A 263 -15.59 4.92 10.29
N ALA A 264 -16.26 5.57 9.35
CA ALA A 264 -15.63 6.04 8.12
C ALA A 264 -14.76 7.30 8.32
N THR A 265 -15.14 8.20 9.23
CA THR A 265 -14.41 9.45 9.47
C THR A 265 -13.16 9.18 10.31
N ASP A 266 -12.04 9.80 9.97
CA ASP A 266 -10.83 9.75 10.79
C ASP A 266 -11.07 10.32 12.19
N ILE A 267 -11.87 11.38 12.30
CA ILE A 267 -12.29 12.00 13.57
C ILE A 267 -12.91 10.97 14.52
N ASP A 268 -13.84 10.16 14.04
CA ASP A 268 -14.48 9.12 14.85
C ASP A 268 -13.52 7.96 15.10
N GLN A 269 -12.70 7.58 14.11
CA GLN A 269 -11.68 6.53 14.27
C GLN A 269 -10.65 6.86 15.36
N PHE A 270 -10.35 8.13 15.62
CA PHE A 270 -9.50 8.54 16.73
C PHE A 270 -10.21 8.55 18.09
N GLN A 271 -11.54 8.52 18.11
CA GLN A 271 -12.36 8.59 19.32
C GLN A 271 -12.93 7.24 19.75
N VAL A 272 -12.85 6.20 18.92
CA VAL A 272 -13.31 4.86 19.31
C VAL A 272 -12.47 4.31 20.46
N GLU A 273 -13.14 3.81 21.48
CA GLU A 273 -12.53 3.10 22.61
C GLU A 273 -12.72 1.59 22.41
N PRO A 274 -11.66 0.77 22.45
CA PRO A 274 -11.78 -0.68 22.33
C PRO A 274 -12.46 -1.30 23.55
N ILE A 275 -13.37 -2.24 23.30
CA ILE A 275 -13.99 -3.11 24.31
C ILE A 275 -13.32 -4.47 24.19
N TYR A 276 -12.69 -4.91 25.27
CA TYR A 276 -11.90 -6.14 25.32
C TYR A 276 -12.66 -7.29 26.00
N GLU A 277 -12.41 -8.50 25.50
CA GLU A 277 -12.59 -9.78 26.21
C GLU A 277 -11.23 -10.42 26.51
#